data_AF-A0A7R9UPK4-F1
#
_entry.id   AF-A0A7R9UPK4-F1
#
_cell.length_a   1.000
_cell.length_b   1.000
_cell.length_c   1.000
_cell.angle_alpha   90.00
_cell.angle_beta   90.00
_cell.angle_gamma   90.00
#
_symmetry.space_group_name_H-M   'P 1'
#
loop_
_entity.id
_entity.type
_entity.pdbx_description
1 polymer ?
#
loop_
_entity_poly.entity_id
_entity_poly.type
_entity_poly.pdbx_seq_one_letter_code
_entity_poly.pdbx_strand_id
1 'polypeptide(L)'
;DYRKRREAAGDYPTAASVKEVYAAMQVEEEARLHDAVASRQEAERSGVEEAHMMEAMEFNSAWSRNMADFERQAQDIDEQTRQRHAIEFVRFQEEIRQRAPMRQKFSRELLNLRRVQETLAKQGKYVDAQATKLKADQLEAWEKAKIENE
;
A
#
# COMPACT_ATOMS: atom_id res chain seq x y z
N ASP A 1 6.67 49.49 -62.89
CA ASP A 1 6.32 50.45 -63.95
C ASP A 1 7.22 51.67 -64.08
N TYR A 2 7.70 52.27 -62.99
CA TYR A 2 8.59 53.45 -63.04
C TYR A 2 9.92 53.20 -63.79
N ARG A 3 10.60 52.06 -63.53
CA ARG A 3 11.84 51.65 -64.23
C ARG A 3 11.64 51.55 -65.75
N LYS A 4 10.62 50.83 -66.20
CA LYS A 4 10.30 50.62 -67.63
C LYS A 4 9.99 51.95 -68.36
N ARG A 5 9.36 52.91 -67.67
CA ARG A 5 9.09 54.26 -68.22
C ARG A 5 10.36 55.09 -68.38
N ARG A 6 11.33 54.96 -67.46
CA ARG A 6 12.64 55.64 -67.54
C ARG A 6 13.53 55.04 -68.62
N GLU A 7 13.52 53.71 -68.77
CA GLU A 7 14.21 52.99 -69.86
C GLU A 7 13.69 53.41 -71.25
N ALA A 8 12.37 53.57 -71.40
CA ALA A 8 11.75 54.04 -72.64
C ALA A 8 12.04 55.54 -72.95
N ALA A 9 12.35 56.33 -71.92
CA ALA A 9 12.72 57.74 -72.04
C ALA A 9 14.24 57.98 -72.23
N GLY A 10 15.06 56.92 -72.26
CA GLY A 10 16.52 57.00 -72.43
C GLY A 10 17.30 57.34 -71.16
N ASP A 11 16.64 57.44 -70.00
CA ASP A 11 17.26 57.75 -68.71
C ASP A 11 17.68 56.46 -67.98
N TYR A 12 18.72 55.83 -68.51
CA TYR A 12 19.27 54.58 -67.99
C TYR A 12 19.93 54.69 -66.59
N PRO A 13 20.60 55.80 -66.21
CA PRO A 13 21.18 55.94 -64.87
C PRO A 13 20.13 55.86 -63.75
N THR A 14 18.99 56.53 -63.92
CA THR A 14 17.92 56.47 -62.91
C THR A 14 17.23 55.10 -62.91
N ALA A 15 17.08 54.45 -64.07
CA ALA A 15 16.55 53.10 -64.15
C ALA A 15 17.46 52.07 -63.45
N ALA A 16 18.78 52.23 -63.54
CA ALA A 16 19.76 51.40 -62.83
C ALA A 16 19.68 51.59 -61.31
N SER A 17 19.65 52.85 -60.85
CA SER A 17 19.48 53.16 -59.43
C SER A 17 18.17 52.59 -58.85
N VAL A 18 17.06 52.71 -59.57
CA VAL A 18 15.77 52.12 -59.15
C VAL A 18 15.84 50.59 -59.07
N LYS A 19 16.59 49.93 -59.96
CA LYS A 19 16.80 48.48 -59.91
C LYS A 19 17.60 48.06 -58.67
N GLU A 20 18.64 48.81 -58.33
CA GLU A 20 19.47 48.56 -57.14
C GLU A 20 18.67 48.75 -55.85
N VAL A 21 17.89 49.83 -55.74
CA VAL A 21 17.00 50.07 -54.60
C VAL A 21 15.96 48.97 -54.47
N TYR A 22 15.36 48.53 -55.58
CA TYR A 22 14.39 47.44 -55.56
C TYR A 22 15.04 46.12 -55.10
N ALA A 23 16.26 45.81 -55.56
CA ALA A 23 16.99 44.62 -55.11
C ALA A 23 17.31 44.68 -53.61
N ALA A 24 17.75 45.83 -53.10
CA ALA A 24 17.98 46.02 -51.67
C ALA A 24 16.70 45.85 -50.85
N MET A 25 15.59 46.43 -51.31
CA MET A 25 14.28 46.32 -50.67
C MET A 25 13.76 44.88 -50.66
N GLN A 26 14.04 44.08 -51.70
CA GLN A 26 13.69 42.66 -51.71
C GLN A 26 14.46 41.87 -50.64
N VAL A 27 15.77 42.12 -50.49
CA VAL A 27 16.59 41.45 -49.47
C VAL A 27 16.12 41.82 -48.06
N GLU A 28 15.79 43.09 -47.82
CA GLU A 28 15.25 43.54 -46.53
C GLU A 28 13.90 42.91 -46.21
N GLU A 29 13.00 42.81 -47.20
CA GLU A 29 11.70 42.19 -47.01
C GLU A 29 11.83 40.67 -46.78
N GLU A 30 12.73 39.99 -47.49
CA GLU A 30 13.04 38.57 -47.26
C GLU A 30 13.57 38.33 -45.84
N ALA A 31 14.48 39.20 -45.35
CA ALA A 31 14.95 39.15 -43.97
C ALA A 31 13.82 39.38 -42.97
N ARG A 32 12.97 40.38 -43.20
CA ARG A 32 11.81 40.68 -42.34
C ARG A 32 10.84 39.51 -42.26
N LEU A 33 10.56 38.85 -43.39
CA LEU A 33 9.69 37.68 -43.43
C LEU A 33 10.31 36.49 -42.70
N HIS A 34 11.61 36.27 -42.87
CA HIS A 34 12.33 35.23 -42.13
C HIS A 34 12.27 35.46 -40.62
N ASP A 35 12.56 36.68 -40.16
CA ASP A 35 12.52 37.04 -38.74
C ASP A 35 11.10 36.94 -38.16
N ALA A 36 10.08 37.33 -38.92
CA ALA A 36 8.68 37.17 -38.51
C ALA A 36 8.29 35.70 -38.34
N VAL A 37 8.75 34.81 -39.23
CA VAL A 37 8.51 33.37 -39.12
C VAL A 37 9.26 32.79 -37.91
N ALA A 38 10.53 33.15 -37.72
CA ALA A 38 11.33 32.69 -36.59
C ALA A 38 10.72 33.13 -35.25
N SER A 39 10.30 34.40 -35.15
CA SER A 39 9.62 34.92 -33.96
C SER A 39 8.30 34.20 -33.67
N ARG A 40 7.53 33.86 -34.72
CA ARG A 40 6.28 33.10 -34.54
C ARG A 40 6.56 31.68 -34.05
N GLN A 41 7.53 30.99 -34.64
CA GLN A 41 7.90 29.63 -34.22
C GLN A 41 8.41 29.59 -32.78
N GLU A 42 9.18 30.58 -32.35
CA GLU A 42 9.67 30.66 -30.98
C GLU A 42 8.52 30.92 -29.99
N ALA A 43 7.55 31.75 -30.35
CA ALA A 43 6.36 31.97 -29.53
C ALA A 43 5.48 30.71 -29.46
N GLU A 44 5.27 30.01 -30.58
CA GLU A 44 4.54 28.74 -30.62
C GLU A 44 5.24 27.67 -29.76
N ARG A 45 6.56 27.54 -29.89
CA ARG A 45 7.38 26.62 -29.08
C ARG A 45 7.28 26.94 -27.59
N SER A 46 7.44 28.20 -27.22
CA SER A 46 7.34 28.63 -25.82
C SER A 46 5.96 28.36 -25.23
N GLY A 47 4.89 28.59 -26.01
CA GLY A 47 3.53 28.30 -25.58
C GLY A 47 3.27 26.81 -25.37
N VAL A 48 3.83 25.94 -26.23
CA VAL A 48 3.75 24.48 -26.07
C VAL A 48 4.53 24.02 -24.84
N GLU A 49 5.73 24.55 -24.62
CA GLU A 49 6.55 24.23 -23.45
C GLU A 49 5.86 24.65 -22.14
N GLU A 50 5.26 25.84 -22.11
CA GLU A 50 4.48 26.33 -20.97
C GLU A 50 3.26 25.45 -20.69
N ALA A 51 2.50 25.08 -21.74
CA ALA A 51 1.35 24.19 -21.61
C ALA A 51 1.76 22.83 -21.02
N HIS A 52 2.82 22.21 -21.54
CA HIS A 52 3.33 20.95 -21.00
C HIS A 52 3.82 21.07 -19.55
N MET A 53 4.47 22.17 -19.20
CA MET A 53 4.89 22.41 -17.82
C MET A 53 3.67 22.48 -16.88
N MET A 54 2.62 23.19 -17.27
CA MET A 54 1.38 23.25 -16.49
C MET A 54 0.72 21.88 -16.35
N GLU A 55 0.59 21.13 -17.45
CA GLU A 55 0.04 19.76 -17.42
C GLU A 55 0.83 18.84 -16.48
N ALA A 56 2.17 18.92 -16.51
CA ALA A 56 3.02 18.12 -15.64
C ALA A 56 2.85 18.50 -14.15
N MET A 57 2.69 19.79 -13.85
CA MET A 57 2.43 20.26 -12.48
C MET A 57 1.06 19.80 -11.98
N GLU A 58 0.03 19.89 -12.81
CA GLU A 58 -1.32 19.43 -12.48
C GLU A 58 -1.35 17.92 -12.26
N PHE A 59 -0.71 17.16 -13.16
CA PHE A 59 -0.58 15.71 -13.03
C PHE A 59 0.15 15.34 -11.74
N ASN A 60 1.29 15.97 -11.45
CA ASN A 60 2.06 15.67 -10.25
C ASN A 60 1.27 16.00 -8.98
N SER A 61 0.53 17.11 -8.97
CA SER A 61 -0.35 17.49 -7.86
C SER A 61 -1.49 16.51 -7.65
N ALA A 62 -2.16 16.08 -8.72
CA ALA A 62 -3.23 15.09 -8.66
C ALA A 62 -2.71 13.72 -8.20
N TRP A 63 -1.57 13.29 -8.75
CA TRP A 63 -0.91 12.06 -8.39
C TRP A 63 -0.51 12.03 -6.91
N SER A 64 0.15 13.09 -6.43
CA SER A 64 0.59 13.20 -5.04
C SER A 64 -0.60 13.16 -4.07
N ARG A 65 -1.72 13.81 -4.42
CA ARG A 65 -2.96 13.75 -3.62
C ARG A 65 -3.51 12.33 -3.58
N ASN A 66 -3.63 11.67 -4.73
CA ASN A 66 -4.13 10.29 -4.80
C ASN A 66 -3.24 9.33 -4.00
N MET A 67 -1.93 9.47 -4.12
CA MET A 67 -0.98 8.64 -3.36
C MET A 67 -1.10 8.85 -1.85
N ALA A 68 -1.29 10.09 -1.40
CA ALA A 68 -1.51 10.39 0.01
C ALA A 68 -2.83 9.81 0.54
N ASP A 69 -3.90 9.88 -0.24
CA ASP A 69 -5.20 9.29 0.12
C ASP A 69 -5.12 7.76 0.16
N PHE A 70 -4.43 7.15 -0.80
CA PHE A 70 -4.18 5.70 -0.82
C PHE A 70 -3.38 5.24 0.40
N GLU A 71 -2.29 5.95 0.73
CA GLU A 71 -1.47 5.66 1.92
C GLU A 71 -2.30 5.74 3.21
N ARG A 72 -3.14 6.77 3.34
CA ARG A 72 -4.05 6.91 4.48
C ARG A 72 -5.03 5.74 4.57
N GLN A 73 -5.67 5.36 3.46
CA GLN A 73 -6.59 4.23 3.44
C GLN A 73 -5.90 2.90 3.79
N ALA A 74 -4.68 2.69 3.30
CA ALA A 74 -3.89 1.51 3.63
C ALA A 74 -3.58 1.45 5.13
N GLN A 75 -3.22 2.58 5.74
CA GLN A 75 -2.98 2.68 7.18
C GLN A 75 -4.24 2.40 8.00
N ASP A 76 -5.40 2.94 7.59
CA ASP A 76 -6.67 2.69 8.25
C ASP A 76 -7.05 1.19 8.20
N ILE A 77 -6.81 0.52 7.08
CA ILE A 77 -7.05 -0.92 6.92
C ILE A 77 -6.12 -1.74 7.82
N ASP A 78 -4.83 -1.40 7.88
CA ASP A 78 -3.88 -2.09 8.76
C ASP A 78 -4.29 -1.94 10.23
N GLU A 79 -4.63 -0.73 10.66
CA GLU A 79 -5.05 -0.46 12.02
C GLU A 79 -6.35 -1.19 12.39
N GLN A 80 -7.36 -1.17 11.51
CA GLN A 80 -8.60 -1.93 11.71
C GLN A 80 -8.33 -3.44 11.81
N THR A 81 -7.39 -3.95 11.01
CA THR A 81 -7.01 -5.37 11.03
C THR A 81 -6.31 -5.73 12.34
N ARG A 82 -5.38 -4.87 12.82
CA ARG A 82 -4.71 -5.05 14.12
C ARG A 82 -5.70 -5.03 15.27
N GLN A 83 -6.63 -4.08 15.28
CA GLN A 83 -7.68 -3.99 16.31
C GLN A 83 -8.57 -5.23 16.31
N ARG A 84 -9.00 -5.69 15.14
CA ARG A 84 -9.77 -6.94 15.01
C ARG A 84 -8.99 -8.14 15.54
N HIS A 85 -7.73 -8.31 15.13
CA HIS A 85 -6.90 -9.41 15.62
C HIS A 85 -6.68 -9.35 17.13
N ALA A 86 -6.51 -8.15 17.72
CA ALA A 86 -6.38 -8.00 19.16
C ALA A 86 -7.65 -8.46 19.90
N ILE A 87 -8.84 -8.09 19.39
CA ILE A 87 -10.12 -8.54 19.95
C ILE A 87 -10.30 -10.05 19.80
N GLU A 88 -10.02 -10.60 18.62
CA GLU A 88 -10.09 -12.03 18.34
C GLU A 88 -9.13 -12.82 19.25
N PHE A 89 -7.93 -12.28 19.50
CA PHE A 89 -6.95 -12.89 20.39
C PHE A 89 -7.42 -12.91 21.86
N VAL A 90 -7.99 -11.81 22.37
CA VAL A 90 -8.55 -11.77 23.73
C VAL A 90 -9.70 -12.77 23.85
N ARG A 91 -10.62 -12.81 22.89
CA ARG A 91 -11.72 -13.79 22.86
C ARG A 91 -11.21 -15.22 22.85
N PHE A 92 -10.17 -15.49 22.05
CA PHE A 92 -9.55 -16.82 22.00
C PHE A 92 -8.91 -17.20 23.34
N GLN A 93 -8.25 -16.27 24.02
CA GLN A 93 -7.71 -16.51 25.36
C GLN A 93 -8.83 -16.80 26.37
N GLU A 94 -9.94 -16.06 26.31
CA GLU A 94 -11.11 -16.32 27.15
C GLU A 94 -11.73 -17.69 26.85
N GLU A 95 -11.86 -18.06 25.58
CA GLU A 95 -12.32 -19.40 25.18
C GLU A 95 -11.39 -20.50 25.71
N ILE A 96 -10.07 -20.32 25.65
CA ILE A 96 -9.11 -21.27 26.24
C ILE A 96 -9.29 -21.34 27.75
N ARG A 97 -9.42 -20.20 28.44
CA ARG A 97 -9.63 -20.16 29.89
C ARG A 97 -10.96 -20.80 30.28
N GLN A 98 -12.02 -20.65 29.49
CA GLN A 98 -13.31 -21.30 29.72
C GLN A 98 -13.28 -22.80 29.38
N ARG A 99 -12.46 -23.20 28.39
CA ARG A 99 -12.22 -24.61 28.04
C ARG A 99 -11.26 -25.30 29.02
N ALA A 100 -10.50 -24.55 29.81
CA ALA A 100 -9.75 -25.04 30.96
C ALA A 100 -10.66 -25.02 32.21
N PRO A 101 -10.85 -26.13 32.94
CA PRO A 101 -10.04 -27.33 32.94
C PRO A 101 -10.65 -28.38 32.00
N MET A 102 -9.92 -28.75 30.96
CA MET A 102 -10.10 -30.07 30.37
C MET A 102 -9.78 -31.05 31.50
N ARG A 103 -10.81 -31.52 32.23
CA ARG A 103 -10.75 -32.35 33.45
C ARG A 103 -9.36 -32.95 33.61
N GLN A 104 -8.54 -32.40 34.52
CA GLN A 104 -7.21 -32.95 34.76
C GLN A 104 -7.39 -34.45 35.00
N LYS A 105 -6.84 -35.23 34.06
CA LYS A 105 -6.99 -36.67 34.12
C LYS A 105 -6.08 -37.12 35.26
N PHE A 106 -6.68 -37.68 36.30
CA PHE A 106 -5.93 -38.39 37.34
C PHE A 106 -4.96 -39.38 36.69
N SER A 107 -3.87 -39.69 37.39
CA SER A 107 -2.86 -40.59 36.85
C SER A 107 -3.48 -41.94 36.48
N ARG A 108 -2.87 -42.58 35.48
CA ARG A 108 -3.24 -43.94 35.08
C ARG A 108 -3.19 -44.92 36.27
N GLU A 109 -2.30 -44.64 37.21
CA GLU A 109 -2.13 -45.42 38.44
C GLU A 109 -3.35 -45.28 39.37
N LEU A 110 -3.85 -44.06 39.61
CA LEU A 110 -5.06 -43.85 40.41
C LEU A 110 -6.28 -44.56 39.81
N LEU A 111 -6.47 -44.44 38.50
CA LEU A 111 -7.57 -45.10 37.79
C LEU A 111 -7.50 -46.62 37.89
N ASN A 112 -6.29 -47.18 37.80
CA ASN A 112 -6.06 -48.62 37.98
C ASN A 112 -6.34 -49.06 39.42
N LEU A 113 -5.89 -48.31 40.42
CA LEU A 113 -6.16 -48.60 41.84
C LEU A 113 -7.66 -48.61 42.15
N ARG A 114 -8.43 -47.67 41.59
CA ARG A 114 -9.90 -47.65 41.71
C ARG A 114 -10.56 -48.87 41.05
N ARG A 115 -10.08 -49.29 39.89
CA ARG A 115 -10.56 -50.50 39.20
C ARG A 115 -10.24 -51.78 39.99
N VAL A 116 -9.06 -51.85 40.60
CA VAL A 116 -8.66 -52.98 41.45
C VAL A 116 -9.50 -53.01 42.74
N GLN A 117 -9.72 -51.84 43.37
CA GLN A 117 -10.60 -51.70 44.54
C GLN A 117 -12.01 -52.25 44.23
N GLU A 118 -12.62 -51.84 43.12
CA GLU A 118 -13.96 -52.28 42.73
C GLU A 118 -14.01 -53.79 42.45
N THR A 119 -12.96 -54.33 41.82
CA THR A 119 -12.83 -55.75 41.52
C THR A 119 -12.69 -56.59 42.79
N LEU A 120 -11.87 -56.15 43.75
CA LEU A 120 -11.70 -56.80 45.05
C LEU A 120 -12.98 -56.76 45.89
N ALA A 121 -13.72 -55.66 45.85
CA ALA A 121 -15.02 -55.54 46.49
C ALA A 121 -16.06 -56.49 45.88
N LYS A 122 -16.13 -56.60 44.55
CA LYS A 122 -16.97 -57.58 43.84
C LYS A 122 -16.61 -59.03 44.15
N GLN A 123 -15.34 -59.31 44.43
CA GLN A 123 -14.85 -60.63 44.83
C GLN A 123 -15.06 -60.94 46.34
N GLY A 124 -15.65 -60.03 47.11
CA GLY A 124 -15.89 -60.20 48.55
C GLY A 124 -14.64 -60.06 49.43
N LYS A 125 -13.51 -59.62 48.88
CA LYS A 125 -12.25 -59.40 49.59
C LYS A 125 -12.21 -58.00 50.20
N TYR A 126 -13.04 -57.77 51.21
CA TYR A 126 -13.26 -56.44 51.77
C TYR A 126 -12.02 -55.83 52.46
N VAL A 127 -11.18 -56.66 53.08
CA VAL A 127 -9.95 -56.19 53.75
C VAL A 127 -8.94 -55.66 52.72
N ASP A 128 -8.72 -56.41 51.63
CA ASP A 128 -7.81 -56.00 50.55
C ASP A 128 -8.37 -54.81 49.75
N ALA A 129 -9.69 -54.76 49.57
CA ALA A 129 -10.37 -53.62 48.97
C ALA A 129 -10.21 -52.36 49.81
N GLN A 130 -10.32 -52.46 51.15
CA GLN A 130 -10.12 -51.34 52.07
C GLN A 130 -8.67 -50.85 52.07
N ALA A 131 -7.69 -51.76 52.02
CA ALA A 131 -6.27 -51.41 51.90
C ALA A 131 -5.97 -50.70 50.57
N THR A 132 -6.57 -51.15 49.46
CA THR A 132 -6.41 -50.55 48.14
C THR A 132 -7.12 -49.19 48.05
N LYS A 133 -8.28 -49.04 48.70
CA LYS A 133 -8.98 -47.77 48.85
C LYS A 133 -8.10 -46.73 49.55
N LEU A 134 -7.46 -47.10 50.67
CA LEU A 134 -6.62 -46.17 51.43
C LEU A 134 -5.45 -45.63 50.59
N LYS A 135 -4.81 -46.50 49.79
CA LYS A 135 -3.75 -46.13 48.85
C LYS A 135 -4.26 -45.23 47.73
N ALA A 136 -5.43 -45.54 47.16
CA ALA A 136 -6.06 -44.70 46.13
C ALA A 136 -6.43 -43.32 46.68
N ASP A 137 -7.01 -43.24 47.89
CA ASP A 137 -7.42 -41.98 48.52
C ASP A 137 -6.20 -41.09 48.84
N GLN A 138 -5.06 -41.68 49.26
CA GLN A 138 -3.80 -40.95 49.46
C GLN A 138 -3.23 -40.38 48.15
N LEU A 139 -3.21 -41.19 47.09
CA LEU A 139 -2.73 -40.75 45.77
C LEU A 139 -3.64 -39.68 45.18
N GLU A 140 -4.95 -39.81 45.35
CA GLU A 140 -5.93 -38.82 44.92
C GLU A 140 -5.75 -37.48 45.65
N ALA A 141 -5.53 -37.51 46.98
CA ALA A 141 -5.27 -36.31 47.76
C ALA A 141 -3.97 -35.62 47.31
N TRP A 142 -2.92 -36.38 47.02
CA TRP A 142 -1.66 -35.85 46.51
C TRP A 142 -1.81 -35.24 45.11
N GLU A 143 -2.48 -35.94 44.19
CA GLU A 143 -2.73 -35.44 42.83
C GLU A 143 -3.60 -34.19 42.85
N LYS A 144 -4.64 -34.13 43.70
CA LYS A 144 -5.48 -32.93 43.89
C LYS A 144 -4.69 -31.75 44.46
N ALA A 145 -3.86 -31.97 45.46
CA ALA A 145 -3.06 -30.91 46.07
C ALA A 145 -2.00 -30.37 45.09
N LYS A 146 -1.43 -31.23 44.24
CA LYS A 146 -0.52 -30.80 43.18
C LYS A 146 -1.25 -29.96 42.12
N ILE A 147 -2.43 -30.42 41.72
CA ILE A 147 -3.31 -29.75 40.77
C ILE A 147 -3.76 -28.35 41.25
N GLU A 148 -4.02 -28.19 42.54
CA GLU A 148 -4.49 -26.94 43.14
C GLU A 148 -3.35 -25.91 43.34
N ASN A 149 -2.10 -26.38 43.39
CA ASN A 149 -0.90 -25.55 43.50
C ASN A 149 -0.24 -25.20 42.14
N GLU A 150 -0.74 -25.73 41.03
CA GLU A 150 -0.30 -25.43 39.64
C GLU A 150 -1.26 -24.45 38.96
#